data_AF-A0A849F2D8-F1
#
_entry.id   AF-A0A849F2D8-F1
#
_cell.length_a   1.000
_cell.length_b   1.000
_cell.length_c   1.000
_cell.angle_alpha   90.00
_cell.angle_beta   90.00
_cell.angle_gamma   90.00
#
_symmetry.space_group_name_H-M   'P 1'
#
loop_
_entity.id
_entity.type
_entity.pdbx_description
1 polymer ?
#
loop_
_entity_poly.entity_id
_entity_poly.type
_entity_poly.pdbx_seq_one_letter_code
_entity_poly.pdbx_strand_id
1 'polypeptide(L)'
;MSKIPRENRSFRGVLQSDDGHILRVLQRDRKQVVFQSAFGLSAHMIHRVKRSPEHIVFSERSRIARLGVQITNEPVGMDQLAGDVLILTQTATAVIPGYPGLDQLGVFFDEGLPVGRLVFCDPDALLSSEEVIAAVEHANLKLPVSTAISSDGSIVIAPHRVVCTLRPDTGRETFGQILLREDGRDLLNRYQIQQGVDHLVIPPGEGAITTCSMYLNEHYVVLQSGFSLGRNLPATVLDPIKTRGIRIYLEIINGTQHTIVNPLISARIYGAPKNRAVERRKTRVCNHQPINLKELMALDKRLNTEGMRTCHFIDRSVAMIDPAQGAAKAVLYTNGPRQACSMSATQCHTARLDFSARSHCPHEYATARIRPGAQLRDGVIVLRYFPNLVEHRDIINLVSENRIKAIYFFEASCDHGPFLSQEDHSRLQEYNAFGVDVYWQCSLNRQLMVHTMRDGKGYFVAVERLADFHKSMLFAFYGSTLRLSDAGLDRLGRLMDALVAFWGRNIGIVTGGGSGVMEAANTMARERGILSGANFLDITDQAMTTDVDFCQVFQATCRHSRQKWFEIASFPIFNVGGLGTLEELG
;
A
#
# COMPACT_ATOMS: atom_id res chain seq x y z
N MET A 1 11.07 38.51 -5.61
CA MET A 1 11.02 37.13 -5.07
C MET A 1 10.04 36.33 -5.91
N SER A 2 10.52 35.66 -6.96
CA SER A 2 9.69 34.79 -7.80
C SER A 2 9.27 33.56 -6.98
N LYS A 3 7.96 33.33 -6.85
CA LYS A 3 7.44 32.08 -6.31
C LYS A 3 7.87 30.95 -7.24
N ILE A 4 8.80 30.12 -6.78
CA ILE A 4 9.14 28.86 -7.43
C ILE A 4 7.84 28.01 -7.46
N PRO A 5 7.41 27.49 -8.62
CA PRO A 5 6.24 26.61 -8.69
C PRO A 5 6.47 25.37 -7.82
N ARG A 6 5.46 24.98 -7.03
CA ARG A 6 5.47 23.72 -6.25
C ARG A 6 5.79 22.55 -7.19
N GLU A 7 6.73 21.69 -6.77
CA GLU A 7 7.14 20.52 -7.56
C GLU A 7 6.38 19.26 -7.12
N ASN A 8 5.81 18.56 -8.10
CA ASN A 8 4.93 17.38 -8.02
C ASN A 8 5.60 16.10 -7.46
N ARG A 9 6.73 16.21 -6.75
CA ARG A 9 7.42 15.09 -6.08
C ARG A 9 7.18 15.02 -4.58
N SER A 10 6.62 16.05 -3.95
CA SER A 10 6.22 16.02 -2.53
C SER A 10 4.89 15.28 -2.38
N PHE A 11 4.91 13.95 -2.36
CA PHE A 11 3.69 13.18 -2.16
C PHE A 11 3.30 13.20 -0.68
N ARG A 12 2.09 13.69 -0.38
CA ARG A 12 1.61 13.99 0.99
C ARG A 12 2.59 14.84 1.81
N GLY A 13 3.39 15.69 1.15
CA GLY A 13 4.27 16.64 1.81
C GLY A 13 5.67 16.17 2.19
N VAL A 14 5.97 14.88 2.07
CA VAL A 14 7.30 14.39 2.39
C VAL A 14 8.21 14.64 1.19
N LEU A 15 9.12 15.60 1.35
CA LEU A 15 10.17 15.86 0.36
C LEU A 15 11.26 14.82 0.54
N GLN A 16 11.52 14.02 -0.50
CA GLN A 16 12.49 12.92 -0.45
C GLN A 16 13.27 12.81 -1.77
N SER A 17 14.42 12.14 -1.72
CA SER A 17 15.16 11.70 -2.90
C SER A 17 14.49 10.50 -3.58
N ASP A 18 14.99 10.16 -4.77
CA ASP A 18 14.84 8.80 -5.28
C ASP A 18 15.55 7.79 -4.35
N ASP A 19 15.27 6.49 -4.50
CA ASP A 19 16.04 5.47 -3.80
C ASP A 19 17.53 5.60 -4.21
N GLY A 20 18.42 5.45 -3.23
CA GLY A 20 19.85 5.44 -3.42
C GLY A 20 20.32 4.07 -3.86
N HIS A 21 21.26 4.03 -4.80
CA HIS A 21 21.83 2.81 -5.34
C HIS A 21 23.33 2.77 -5.10
N ILE A 22 23.85 1.59 -4.80
CA ILE A 22 25.30 1.38 -4.76
C ILE A 22 25.88 1.70 -6.15
N LEU A 23 26.80 2.65 -6.20
CA LEU A 23 27.59 2.99 -7.38
C LEU A 23 28.81 2.11 -7.53
N ARG A 24 29.49 1.83 -6.42
CA ARG A 24 30.68 0.99 -6.35
C ARG A 24 30.96 0.57 -4.92
N VAL A 25 31.55 -0.60 -4.76
CA VAL A 25 32.05 -1.09 -3.48
C VAL A 25 33.49 -0.61 -3.30
N LEU A 26 33.78 0.04 -2.18
CA LEU A 26 35.11 0.55 -1.84
C LEU A 26 35.93 -0.51 -1.09
N GLN A 27 35.28 -1.17 -0.14
CA GLN A 27 35.90 -2.21 0.69
C GLN A 27 34.86 -3.25 1.08
N ARG A 28 35.26 -4.52 1.09
CA ARG A 28 34.43 -5.63 1.56
C ARG A 28 35.26 -6.52 2.46
N ASP A 29 34.78 -6.73 3.68
CA ASP A 29 35.30 -7.75 4.59
C ASP A 29 34.13 -8.55 5.21
N ARG A 30 34.44 -9.48 6.11
CA ARG A 30 33.43 -10.36 6.73
C ARG A 30 32.48 -9.63 7.70
N LYS A 31 32.87 -8.44 8.18
CA LYS A 31 32.16 -7.67 9.21
C LYS A 31 31.48 -6.42 8.67
N GLN A 32 31.98 -5.85 7.57
CA GLN A 32 31.45 -4.63 6.98
C GLN A 32 31.63 -4.59 5.46
N VAL A 33 30.72 -3.87 4.78
CA VAL A 33 30.87 -3.47 3.38
C VAL A 33 30.80 -1.94 3.30
N VAL A 34 31.87 -1.31 2.82
CA VAL A 34 31.94 0.13 2.58
C VAL A 34 31.70 0.37 1.09
N PHE A 35 30.75 1.23 0.76
CA PHE A 35 30.37 1.51 -0.62
C PHE A 35 29.97 2.96 -0.80
N GLN A 36 30.03 3.43 -2.05
CA GLN A 36 29.42 4.70 -2.43
C GLN A 36 28.03 4.42 -2.98
N SER A 37 27.08 5.21 -2.52
CA SER A 37 25.70 5.19 -2.99
C SER A 37 25.37 6.54 -3.60
N ALA A 38 24.38 6.57 -4.49
CA ALA A 38 24.00 7.82 -5.11
C ALA A 38 22.50 7.98 -5.24
N PHE A 39 22.05 9.18 -4.87
CA PHE A 39 20.66 9.57 -4.68
C PHE A 39 20.32 10.66 -5.69
N GLY A 40 19.25 10.46 -6.47
CA GLY A 40 18.69 11.50 -7.34
C GLY A 40 17.91 12.52 -6.52
N LEU A 41 18.25 13.80 -6.67
CA LEU A 41 17.62 14.90 -5.93
C LEU A 41 16.80 15.80 -6.86
N SER A 42 15.63 16.24 -6.39
CA SER A 42 14.89 17.32 -7.04
C SER A 42 15.51 18.68 -6.74
N ALA A 43 15.14 19.72 -7.51
CA ALA A 43 15.59 21.09 -7.26
C ALA A 43 15.25 21.57 -5.83
N HIS A 44 14.09 21.17 -5.32
CA HIS A 44 13.68 21.47 -3.94
C HIS A 44 14.54 20.74 -2.91
N MET A 45 14.84 19.45 -3.14
CA MET A 45 15.70 18.68 -2.24
C MET A 45 17.13 19.24 -2.23
N ILE A 46 17.67 19.63 -3.38
CA ILE A 46 18.97 20.33 -3.48
C ILE A 46 18.96 21.63 -2.68
N HIS A 47 17.87 22.41 -2.75
CA HIS A 47 17.73 23.62 -1.95
C HIS A 47 17.74 23.32 -0.44
N ARG A 48 17.09 22.25 0.01
CA ARG A 48 17.12 21.83 1.41
C ARG A 48 18.49 21.32 1.85
N VAL A 49 19.20 20.54 1.02
CA VAL A 49 20.59 20.14 1.29
C VAL A 49 21.48 21.36 1.51
N LYS A 50 21.27 22.43 0.74
CA LYS A 50 22.02 23.70 0.84
C LYS A 50 21.74 24.49 2.12
N ARG A 51 20.50 24.48 2.61
CA ARG A 51 20.04 25.40 3.66
C ARG A 51 19.82 24.76 5.02
N SER A 52 19.41 23.49 5.02
CA SER A 52 18.97 22.77 6.20
C SER A 52 19.35 21.28 6.14
N PRO A 53 20.64 20.95 5.92
CA PRO A 53 21.08 19.56 5.84
C PRO A 53 20.81 18.74 7.11
N GLU A 54 20.73 19.38 8.27
CA GLU A 54 20.45 18.77 9.58
C GLU A 54 19.06 18.12 9.68
N HIS A 55 18.13 18.51 8.81
CA HIS A 55 16.78 17.94 8.75
C HIS A 55 16.65 16.85 7.68
N ILE A 56 17.75 16.48 7.03
CA ILE A 56 17.78 15.39 6.05
C ILE A 56 18.21 14.11 6.73
N VAL A 57 17.33 13.12 6.72
CA VAL A 57 17.53 11.82 7.31
C VAL A 57 17.68 10.78 6.22
N PHE A 58 18.74 9.97 6.30
CA PHE A 58 18.82 8.73 5.54
C PHE A 58 17.93 7.67 6.19
N SER A 59 17.00 7.14 5.41
CA SER A 59 16.14 6.03 5.78
C SER A 59 16.55 4.80 4.98
N GLU A 60 17.15 3.81 5.62
CA GLU A 60 17.56 2.56 4.96
C GLU A 60 16.34 1.75 4.49
N ARG A 61 16.52 0.88 3.50
CA ARG A 61 15.45 -0.03 3.08
C ARG A 61 15.12 -1.01 4.20
N SER A 62 13.86 -1.04 4.64
CA SER A 62 13.37 -1.93 5.71
C SER A 62 13.74 -3.42 5.50
N ARG A 63 13.82 -3.92 4.26
CA ARG A 63 14.25 -5.32 4.00
C ARG A 63 15.69 -5.59 4.43
N ILE A 64 16.58 -4.60 4.31
CA ILE A 64 17.99 -4.72 4.72
C ILE A 64 18.06 -4.70 6.26
N ALA A 65 17.38 -3.75 6.89
CA ALA A 65 17.25 -3.65 8.34
C ALA A 65 16.73 -4.96 8.95
N ARG A 66 15.64 -5.50 8.36
CA ARG A 66 14.99 -6.75 8.79
C ARG A 66 15.81 -8.01 8.52
N LEU A 67 16.92 -7.92 7.80
CA LEU A 67 17.92 -8.98 7.69
C LEU A 67 19.08 -8.77 8.67
N GLY A 68 18.92 -7.87 9.66
CA GLY A 68 19.90 -7.63 10.71
C GLY A 68 21.08 -6.76 10.29
N VAL A 69 20.97 -6.06 9.15
CA VAL A 69 22.04 -5.21 8.62
C VAL A 69 21.71 -3.74 8.83
N GLN A 70 22.64 -3.00 9.41
CA GLN A 70 22.59 -1.56 9.58
C GLN A 70 23.40 -0.88 8.47
N ILE A 71 22.83 0.14 7.83
CA ILE A 71 23.58 1.04 6.94
C ILE A 71 23.77 2.40 7.59
N THR A 72 25.01 2.79 7.86
CA THR A 72 25.36 4.13 8.34
C THR A 72 25.97 4.97 7.22
N ASN A 73 25.84 6.29 7.32
CA ASN A 73 26.44 7.24 6.40
C ASN A 73 27.03 8.43 7.14
N GLU A 74 27.99 9.09 6.49
CA GLU A 74 28.48 10.40 6.92
C GLU A 74 27.35 11.44 6.84
N PRO A 75 27.41 12.52 7.65
CA PRO A 75 26.44 13.61 7.57
C PRO A 75 26.28 14.13 6.13
N VAL A 76 25.03 14.39 5.75
CA VAL A 76 24.70 14.93 4.43
C VAL A 76 25.20 16.36 4.32
N GLY A 77 25.98 16.66 3.28
CA GLY A 77 26.58 17.97 3.07
C GLY A 77 26.72 18.34 1.59
N MET A 78 27.15 19.58 1.36
CA MET A 78 27.29 20.15 0.02
C MET A 78 28.41 19.52 -0.81
N ASP A 79 29.48 19.08 -0.14
CA ASP A 79 30.67 18.52 -0.81
C ASP A 79 30.38 17.18 -1.50
N GLN A 80 29.25 16.57 -1.15
CA GLN A 80 28.75 15.30 -1.69
C GLN A 80 27.82 15.51 -2.90
N LEU A 81 27.48 16.76 -3.25
CA LEU A 81 26.53 17.08 -4.32
C LEU A 81 27.23 17.32 -5.66
N ALA A 82 26.94 16.48 -6.65
CA ALA A 82 27.38 16.60 -8.03
C ALA A 82 26.18 16.82 -8.95
N GLY A 83 25.86 18.09 -9.26
CA GLY A 83 24.68 18.43 -10.06
C GLY A 83 23.38 18.17 -9.31
N ASP A 84 22.55 17.26 -9.83
CA ASP A 84 21.31 16.78 -9.22
C ASP A 84 21.47 15.46 -8.46
N VAL A 85 22.71 15.02 -8.27
CA VAL A 85 23.06 13.76 -7.62
C VAL A 85 23.81 14.00 -6.33
N LEU A 86 23.36 13.39 -5.23
CA LEU A 86 24.13 13.31 -3.99
C LEU A 86 24.83 11.96 -3.90
N ILE A 87 26.14 11.94 -3.66
CA ILE A 87 26.95 10.73 -3.49
C ILE A 87 27.35 10.60 -2.02
N LEU A 88 26.91 9.53 -1.36
CA LEU A 88 27.24 9.26 0.04
C LEU A 88 28.10 8.00 0.15
N THR A 89 29.18 8.10 0.93
CA THR A 89 29.89 6.92 1.42
C THR A 89 29.09 6.33 2.58
N GLN A 90 28.78 5.04 2.48
CA GLN A 90 27.99 4.32 3.46
C GLN A 90 28.69 3.03 3.87
N THR A 91 28.41 2.59 5.10
CA THR A 91 28.93 1.34 5.66
C THR A 91 27.77 0.45 6.08
N ALA A 92 27.68 -0.75 5.49
CA ALA A 92 26.79 -1.80 5.95
C ALA A 92 27.50 -2.70 6.96
N THR A 93 26.84 -3.00 8.08
CA THR A 93 27.33 -3.87 9.15
C THR A 93 26.23 -4.81 9.62
N ALA A 94 26.50 -6.10 9.80
CA ALA A 94 25.56 -7.02 10.44
C ALA A 94 25.61 -6.83 11.96
N VAL A 95 24.46 -6.50 12.57
CA VAL A 95 24.37 -6.05 13.98
C VAL A 95 23.34 -6.81 14.82
N ILE A 96 22.52 -7.66 14.22
CA ILE A 96 21.52 -8.48 14.93
C ILE A 96 21.95 -9.95 14.90
N PRO A 97 22.30 -10.57 16.04
CA PRO A 97 22.62 -11.98 16.11
C PRO A 97 21.47 -12.88 15.64
N GLY A 98 21.79 -14.06 15.09
CA GLY A 98 20.79 -15.02 14.58
C GLY A 98 20.23 -14.69 13.19
N TYR A 99 20.60 -13.54 12.62
CA TYR A 99 20.36 -13.15 11.23
C TYR A 99 21.62 -13.38 10.38
N PRO A 100 21.50 -13.48 9.04
CA PRO A 100 22.63 -13.73 8.17
C PRO A 100 23.69 -12.62 8.25
N GLY A 101 24.96 -13.03 8.40
CA GLY A 101 26.10 -12.12 8.39
C GLY A 101 26.45 -11.59 6.99
N LEU A 102 27.42 -10.67 6.93
CA LEU A 102 27.91 -10.12 5.66
C LEU A 102 28.81 -11.09 4.88
N ASP A 103 29.25 -12.18 5.50
CA ASP A 103 29.82 -13.33 4.80
C ASP A 103 28.82 -13.98 3.83
N GLN A 104 27.52 -13.95 4.17
CA GLN A 104 26.43 -14.48 3.33
C GLN A 104 25.78 -13.40 2.47
N LEU A 105 25.53 -12.23 3.05
CA LEU A 105 24.82 -11.13 2.39
C LEU A 105 25.74 -10.24 1.53
N GLY A 106 27.03 -10.16 1.86
CA GLY A 106 27.95 -9.17 1.29
C GLY A 106 28.09 -9.24 -0.23
N VAL A 107 27.85 -10.41 -0.83
CA VAL A 107 27.82 -10.57 -2.29
C VAL A 107 26.72 -9.74 -2.96
N PHE A 108 25.61 -9.48 -2.25
CA PHE A 108 24.47 -8.73 -2.79
C PHE A 108 24.64 -7.21 -2.62
N PHE A 109 25.56 -6.77 -1.75
CA PHE A 109 25.98 -5.38 -1.62
C PHE A 109 26.94 -5.03 -2.75
N ASP A 110 26.37 -4.91 -3.94
CA ASP A 110 27.07 -4.63 -5.19
C ASP A 110 26.34 -3.54 -5.99
N GLU A 111 26.95 -3.09 -7.07
CA GLU A 111 26.44 -2.03 -7.93
C GLU A 111 24.97 -2.25 -8.31
N GLY A 112 24.16 -1.21 -8.14
CA GLY A 112 22.72 -1.22 -8.42
C GLY A 112 21.81 -1.61 -7.25
N LEU A 113 22.33 -2.20 -6.16
CA LEU A 113 21.49 -2.53 -5.00
C LEU A 113 20.86 -1.26 -4.41
N PRO A 114 19.51 -1.19 -4.27
CA PRO A 114 18.86 -0.08 -3.58
C PRO A 114 19.07 -0.18 -2.07
N VAL A 115 19.58 0.88 -1.47
CA VAL A 115 20.01 0.90 -0.05
C VAL A 115 19.09 1.69 0.87
N GLY A 116 18.30 2.62 0.32
CA GLY A 116 17.42 3.48 1.12
C GLY A 116 17.07 4.76 0.38
N ARG A 117 16.63 5.78 1.09
CA ARG A 117 16.28 7.10 0.54
C ARG A 117 16.64 8.21 1.53
N LEU A 118 16.77 9.43 1.04
CA LEU A 118 16.93 10.63 1.85
C LEU A 118 15.59 11.32 2.01
N VAL A 119 15.24 11.70 3.23
CA VAL A 119 13.98 12.35 3.55
C VAL A 119 14.24 13.66 4.28
N PHE A 120 13.70 14.75 3.75
CA PHE A 120 13.67 16.03 4.45
C PHE A 120 12.49 16.03 5.43
N CYS A 121 12.80 15.99 6.71
CA CYS A 121 11.84 16.03 7.81
C CYS A 121 11.56 17.49 8.16
N ASP A 122 10.52 18.07 7.57
CA ASP A 122 10.21 19.50 7.69
C ASP A 122 9.86 19.88 9.15
N PRO A 123 10.64 20.75 9.81
CA PRO A 123 10.34 21.19 11.18
C PRO A 123 8.97 21.87 11.29
N ASP A 124 8.50 22.55 10.24
CA ASP A 124 7.20 23.24 10.24
C ASP A 124 6.02 22.26 10.21
N ALA A 125 6.28 21.01 9.82
CA ALA A 125 5.33 19.92 9.81
C ALA A 125 5.38 19.07 11.08
N LEU A 126 6.36 19.27 11.97
CA LEU A 126 6.43 18.53 13.23
C LEU A 126 5.21 18.86 14.11
N LEU A 127 4.49 17.83 14.55
CA LEU A 127 3.30 18.02 15.38
C LEU A 127 3.69 18.30 16.84
N SER A 128 2.98 19.23 17.46
CA SER A 128 3.00 19.43 18.91
C SER A 128 2.28 18.28 19.64
N SER A 129 2.45 18.20 20.96
CA SER A 129 1.72 17.23 21.79
C SER A 129 0.20 17.37 21.68
N GLU A 130 -0.32 18.60 21.66
CA GLU A 130 -1.74 18.88 21.44
C GLU A 130 -2.22 18.41 20.06
N GLU A 131 -1.43 18.66 19.00
CA GLU A 131 -1.77 18.22 17.64
C GLU A 131 -1.74 16.69 17.50
N VAL A 132 -0.82 16.01 18.18
CA VAL A 132 -0.78 14.53 18.22
C VAL A 132 -2.01 13.97 18.92
N ILE A 133 -2.37 14.51 20.09
CA ILE A 133 -3.57 14.09 20.84
C ILE A 133 -4.82 14.27 19.98
N ALA A 134 -4.98 15.46 19.38
CA ALA A 134 -6.11 15.75 18.50
C ALA A 134 -6.16 14.83 17.27
N ALA A 135 -5.00 14.47 16.69
CA ALA A 135 -4.94 13.54 15.57
C ALA A 135 -5.38 12.12 15.98
N VAL A 136 -5.06 11.68 17.19
CA VAL A 136 -5.50 10.39 17.74
C VAL A 136 -6.98 10.39 18.06
N GLU A 137 -7.49 11.43 18.73
CA GLU A 137 -8.91 11.59 19.10
C GLU A 137 -9.82 11.63 17.87
N HIS A 138 -9.40 12.32 16.81
CA HIS A 138 -10.12 12.38 15.54
C HIS A 138 -9.90 11.14 14.64
N ALA A 139 -9.18 10.13 15.12
CA ALA A 139 -8.82 8.92 14.36
C ALA A 139 -8.07 9.20 13.04
N ASN A 140 -7.40 10.36 12.94
CA ASN A 140 -6.46 10.68 11.87
C ASN A 140 -5.13 9.93 12.05
N LEU A 141 -4.85 9.41 13.24
CA LEU A 141 -3.71 8.59 13.57
C LEU A 141 -4.18 7.54 14.58
N LYS A 142 -3.73 6.29 14.47
CA LYS A 142 -3.87 5.32 15.57
C LYS A 142 -2.49 4.87 16.02
N LEU A 143 -2.23 5.04 17.30
CA LEU A 143 -1.01 4.60 17.96
C LEU A 143 -1.32 3.35 18.80
N PRO A 144 -0.30 2.55 19.18
CA PRO A 144 -0.45 1.50 20.18
C PRO A 144 -1.10 2.05 21.46
N VAL A 145 -1.93 1.22 22.12
CA VAL A 145 -2.63 1.60 23.36
C VAL A 145 -1.66 2.04 24.46
N SER A 146 -0.46 1.47 24.48
CA SER A 146 0.60 1.77 25.44
C SER A 146 1.48 2.97 25.05
N THR A 147 1.13 3.73 24.00
CA THR A 147 1.93 4.86 23.58
C THR A 147 1.78 6.04 24.52
N ALA A 148 2.91 6.52 25.05
CA ALA A 148 2.98 7.76 25.82
C ALA A 148 3.31 8.93 24.89
N ILE A 149 2.70 10.09 25.14
CA ILE A 149 2.94 11.34 24.42
C ILE A 149 3.62 12.31 25.38
N SER A 150 4.83 12.74 25.04
CA SER A 150 5.61 13.72 25.79
C SER A 150 5.12 15.14 25.53
N SER A 151 5.45 16.08 26.43
CA SER A 151 5.07 17.50 26.28
C SER A 151 5.64 18.15 25.02
N ASP A 152 6.79 17.70 24.53
CA ASP A 152 7.45 18.18 23.32
C ASP A 152 6.88 17.58 22.01
N GLY A 153 5.81 16.78 22.10
CA GLY A 153 5.18 16.11 20.95
C GLY A 153 5.86 14.81 20.51
N SER A 154 6.96 14.41 21.15
CA SER A 154 7.52 13.08 20.93
C SER A 154 6.61 11.99 21.50
N ILE A 155 6.61 10.82 20.86
CA ILE A 155 5.88 9.64 21.33
C ILE A 155 6.85 8.54 21.73
N VAL A 156 6.42 7.71 22.68
CA VAL A 156 7.16 6.53 23.12
C VAL A 156 6.30 5.30 22.82
N ILE A 157 6.82 4.41 21.99
CA ILE A 157 6.15 3.22 21.49
C ILE A 157 6.69 2.01 22.23
N ALA A 158 5.79 1.24 22.84
CA ALA A 158 6.10 -0.10 23.32
C ALA A 158 5.89 -1.11 22.18
N PRO A 159 6.91 -1.91 21.82
CA PRO A 159 6.74 -3.01 20.88
C PRO A 159 5.86 -4.13 21.42
N HIS A 160 5.39 -4.98 20.51
CA HIS A 160 4.78 -6.25 20.85
C HIS A 160 5.80 -7.16 21.54
N ARG A 161 5.30 -8.04 22.41
CA ARG A 161 6.12 -9.06 23.08
C ARG A 161 6.33 -10.27 22.17
N VAL A 162 6.94 -10.00 21.02
CA VAL A 162 7.31 -11.00 20.01
C VAL A 162 8.73 -10.74 19.54
N VAL A 163 9.48 -11.81 19.35
CA VAL A 163 10.77 -11.78 18.64
C VAL A 163 10.54 -12.39 17.26
N CYS A 164 11.00 -11.69 16.24
CA CYS A 164 11.03 -12.21 14.88
C CYS A 164 12.36 -12.88 14.62
N THR A 165 12.31 -14.04 13.98
CA THR A 165 13.48 -14.80 13.52
C THR A 165 13.28 -15.25 12.08
N LEU A 166 14.34 -15.64 11.39
CA LEU A 166 14.23 -16.23 10.05
C LEU A 166 14.03 -17.74 10.16
N ARG A 167 13.38 -18.34 9.15
CA ARG A 167 13.31 -19.80 9.06
C ARG A 167 14.72 -20.39 8.93
N PRO A 168 15.02 -21.52 9.60
CA PRO A 168 16.33 -22.16 9.53
C PRO A 168 16.77 -22.57 8.13
N ASP A 169 15.83 -22.82 7.21
CA ASP A 169 16.06 -23.23 5.83
C ASP A 169 16.27 -22.05 4.85
N THR A 170 16.31 -20.80 5.36
CA THR A 170 16.49 -19.62 4.51
C THR A 170 17.91 -19.58 3.95
N GLY A 171 18.05 -19.93 2.68
CA GLY A 171 19.34 -20.01 1.99
C GLY A 171 19.76 -18.70 1.29
N ARG A 172 20.99 -18.72 0.76
CA ARG A 172 21.59 -17.60 0.02
C ARG A 172 20.74 -17.15 -1.17
N GLU A 173 20.14 -18.07 -1.90
CA GLU A 173 19.23 -17.75 -3.00
C GLU A 173 18.04 -16.92 -2.52
N THR A 174 17.40 -17.33 -1.42
CA THR A 174 16.28 -16.63 -0.80
C THR A 174 16.67 -15.22 -0.34
N PHE A 175 17.87 -15.02 0.21
CA PHE A 175 18.36 -13.68 0.56
C PHE A 175 18.51 -12.80 -0.67
N GLY A 176 19.04 -13.33 -1.77
CA GLY A 176 19.09 -12.63 -3.06
C GLY A 176 17.69 -12.24 -3.53
N GLN A 177 16.73 -13.16 -3.45
CA GLN A 177 15.33 -12.89 -3.80
C GLN A 177 14.72 -11.79 -2.92
N ILE A 178 14.92 -11.83 -1.60
CA ILE A 178 14.42 -10.82 -0.65
C ILE A 178 15.00 -9.43 -0.94
N LEU A 179 16.31 -9.35 -1.20
CA LEU A 179 17.01 -8.08 -1.41
C LEU A 179 16.70 -7.48 -2.79
N LEU A 180 16.59 -8.31 -3.83
CA LEU A 180 16.60 -7.88 -5.22
C LEU A 180 15.23 -7.88 -5.91
N ARG A 181 14.25 -8.70 -5.49
CA ARG A 181 12.92 -8.78 -6.16
C ARG A 181 11.94 -7.70 -5.70
N GLU A 182 10.87 -7.48 -6.48
CA GLU A 182 9.75 -6.58 -6.13
C GLU A 182 9.03 -7.07 -4.86
N ASP A 183 8.60 -8.33 -4.91
CA ASP A 183 7.90 -9.06 -3.86
C ASP A 183 8.81 -9.48 -2.70
N GLY A 184 10.06 -9.00 -2.69
CA GLY A 184 11.06 -9.34 -1.67
C GLY A 184 10.59 -9.06 -0.24
N ARG A 185 9.71 -8.05 -0.05
CA ARG A 185 9.10 -7.76 1.26
C ARG A 185 8.10 -8.85 1.68
N ASP A 186 7.29 -9.33 0.75
CA ASP A 186 6.29 -10.39 0.99
C ASP A 186 6.95 -11.74 1.15
N LEU A 187 8.01 -12.01 0.38
CA LEU A 187 8.93 -13.12 0.61
C LEU A 187 9.48 -13.06 2.04
N LEU A 188 10.06 -11.94 2.46
CA LEU A 188 10.59 -11.80 3.81
C LEU A 188 9.51 -11.98 4.88
N ASN A 189 8.29 -11.49 4.67
CA ASN A 189 7.16 -11.74 5.58
C ASN A 189 6.84 -13.24 5.72
N ARG A 190 7.01 -14.06 4.68
CA ARG A 190 6.81 -15.52 4.74
C ARG A 190 7.92 -16.26 5.47
N TYR A 191 9.16 -15.79 5.33
CA TYR A 191 10.33 -16.41 5.96
C TYR A 191 10.62 -15.89 7.37
N GLN A 192 10.05 -14.76 7.77
CA GLN A 192 10.22 -14.20 9.10
C GLN A 192 9.12 -14.72 10.04
N ILE A 193 9.48 -15.62 10.94
CA ILE A 193 8.59 -16.25 11.91
C ILE A 193 8.56 -15.42 13.18
N GLN A 194 7.39 -15.32 13.81
CA GLN A 194 7.22 -14.66 15.10
C GLN A 194 7.17 -15.68 16.22
N GLN A 195 7.87 -15.41 17.30
CA GLN A 195 7.85 -16.19 18.53
C GLN A 195 7.39 -15.26 19.66
N GLY A 196 6.32 -15.64 20.35
CA GLY A 196 5.87 -14.92 21.54
C GLY A 196 6.88 -15.06 22.67
N VAL A 197 7.09 -13.98 23.41
CA VAL A 197 7.99 -13.94 24.57
C VAL A 197 7.30 -13.27 25.76
N ASP A 198 7.64 -13.65 26.98
CA ASP A 198 7.10 -12.97 28.18
C ASP A 198 7.65 -11.55 28.31
N HIS A 199 8.94 -11.40 28.01
CA HIS A 199 9.67 -10.15 28.00
C HIS A 199 10.61 -10.09 26.79
N LEU A 200 10.67 -8.92 26.15
CA LEU A 200 11.62 -8.69 25.07
C LEU A 200 12.96 -8.28 25.71
N VAL A 201 13.94 -9.18 25.69
CA VAL A 201 15.25 -8.99 26.33
C VAL A 201 16.32 -8.83 25.26
N ILE A 202 17.08 -7.74 25.31
CA ILE A 202 18.19 -7.45 24.37
C ILE A 202 19.47 -7.26 25.17
N PRO A 203 20.40 -8.23 25.17
CA PRO A 203 21.69 -8.12 25.85
C PRO A 203 22.59 -6.99 25.29
N PRO A 204 23.61 -6.53 26.06
CA PRO A 204 24.60 -5.56 25.58
C PRO A 204 25.25 -5.99 24.26
N GLY A 205 25.28 -5.09 23.27
CA GLY A 205 25.89 -5.34 21.97
C GLY A 205 25.08 -6.21 21.01
N GLU A 206 23.89 -6.66 21.40
CA GLU A 206 23.01 -7.46 20.55
C GLU A 206 21.86 -6.62 19.96
N GLY A 207 20.99 -7.28 19.19
CA GLY A 207 19.76 -6.70 18.69
C GLY A 207 18.64 -7.71 18.57
N ALA A 208 17.42 -7.22 18.36
CA ALA A 208 16.24 -8.03 18.12
C ALA A 208 15.31 -7.33 17.13
N ILE A 209 14.60 -8.13 16.34
CA ILE A 209 13.55 -7.63 15.46
C ILE A 209 12.21 -7.96 16.08
N THR A 210 11.35 -6.96 16.24
CA THR A 210 10.02 -7.09 16.82
C THR A 210 9.02 -6.31 15.98
N THR A 211 7.79 -6.14 16.45
CA THR A 211 6.75 -5.40 15.72
C THR A 211 5.97 -4.46 16.63
N CYS A 212 5.27 -3.48 16.06
CA CYS A 212 4.25 -2.69 16.72
C CYS A 212 3.08 -2.42 15.77
N SER A 213 1.96 -1.93 16.31
CA SER A 213 0.75 -1.63 15.53
C SER A 213 0.40 -0.14 15.53
N MET A 214 0.44 0.49 14.35
CA MET A 214 -0.04 1.86 14.16
C MET A 214 -0.72 2.03 12.82
N TYR A 215 -1.55 3.06 12.71
CA TYR A 215 -2.20 3.49 11.48
C TYR A 215 -1.91 4.98 11.27
N LEU A 216 -1.12 5.30 10.26
CA LEU A 216 -0.57 6.64 10.08
C LEU A 216 -1.49 7.63 9.35
N ASN A 217 -2.56 7.15 8.71
CA ASN A 217 -3.40 7.88 7.77
C ASN A 217 -2.60 8.79 6.83
N GLU A 218 -2.52 10.11 7.06
CA GLU A 218 -1.78 11.12 6.28
C GLU A 218 -0.46 11.56 6.92
N HIS A 219 -0.21 11.18 8.15
CA HIS A 219 0.99 11.54 8.92
C HIS A 219 2.15 10.63 8.54
N TYR A 220 3.37 11.10 8.74
CA TYR A 220 4.55 10.24 8.74
C TYR A 220 5.22 10.26 10.11
N VAL A 221 5.85 9.16 10.47
CA VAL A 221 6.53 8.99 11.75
C VAL A 221 8.00 8.81 11.51
N VAL A 222 8.82 9.54 12.28
CA VAL A 222 10.28 9.42 12.26
C VAL A 222 10.74 8.84 13.59
N LEU A 223 11.14 7.57 13.55
CA LEU A 223 11.73 6.88 14.69
C LEU A 223 13.03 7.58 15.09
N GLN A 224 13.16 7.91 16.37
CA GLN A 224 14.33 8.55 16.94
C GLN A 224 15.32 7.48 17.41
N SER A 225 16.61 7.74 17.20
CA SER A 225 17.66 6.93 17.79
C SER A 225 17.82 7.32 19.27
N GLY A 226 17.15 6.59 20.17
CA GLY A 226 17.34 6.75 21.62
C GLY A 226 18.60 6.04 22.12
N PHE A 227 19.29 6.63 23.10
CA PHE A 227 20.55 6.09 23.65
C PHE A 227 20.35 5.19 24.90
N SER A 228 19.18 5.22 25.54
CA SER A 228 18.96 4.57 26.86
C SER A 228 18.05 3.34 26.87
N LEU A 229 17.15 3.18 25.89
CA LEU A 229 16.14 2.11 25.88
C LEU A 229 16.11 1.30 24.57
N GLY A 230 17.20 1.40 23.80
CA GLY A 230 17.38 0.70 22.52
C GLY A 230 17.33 1.67 21.35
N ARG A 231 18.18 1.43 20.34
CA ARG A 231 18.26 2.23 19.12
C ARG A 231 17.65 1.45 17.98
N ASN A 232 16.68 2.03 17.27
CA ASN A 232 16.19 1.41 16.03
C ASN A 232 17.26 1.53 14.94
N LEU A 233 17.33 0.54 14.05
CA LEU A 233 18.16 0.65 12.86
C LEU A 233 17.69 1.81 11.96
N PRO A 234 18.55 2.33 11.07
CA PRO A 234 18.28 3.48 10.19
C PRO A 234 17.04 3.40 9.27
N ALA A 235 16.20 2.36 9.33
CA ALA A 235 14.86 2.32 8.73
C ALA A 235 13.86 3.21 9.48
N THR A 236 14.17 4.49 9.64
CA THR A 236 13.54 5.38 10.63
C THR A 236 12.31 6.11 10.14
N VAL A 237 12.12 6.28 8.83
CA VAL A 237 10.99 7.05 8.28
C VAL A 237 9.85 6.14 7.84
N LEU A 238 8.81 6.12 8.67
CA LEU A 238 7.55 5.41 8.45
C LEU A 238 6.60 6.34 7.69
N ASP A 239 6.52 6.17 6.37
CA ASP A 239 5.61 6.96 5.55
C ASP A 239 4.21 6.31 5.45
N PRO A 240 3.14 7.10 5.34
CA PRO A 240 1.77 6.63 5.38
C PRO A 240 1.35 5.80 4.16
N ILE A 241 2.23 5.56 3.19
CA ILE A 241 1.91 4.91 1.92
C ILE A 241 2.57 3.55 1.84
N LYS A 242 3.87 3.46 2.14
CA LYS A 242 4.63 2.22 2.23
C LYS A 242 4.39 1.48 3.55
N THR A 243 3.89 2.17 4.57
CA THR A 243 3.63 1.61 5.92
C THR A 243 2.14 1.36 6.17
N ARG A 244 1.39 1.05 5.10
CA ARG A 244 -0.05 0.82 5.15
C ARG A 244 -0.39 -0.58 5.61
N GLY A 245 -0.48 -0.70 6.92
CA GLY A 245 -0.87 -1.91 7.61
C GLY A 245 -0.69 -1.71 9.10
N ILE A 246 -1.45 -2.45 9.91
CA ILE A 246 -1.38 -2.37 11.36
C ILE A 246 -0.11 -3.03 11.94
N ARG A 247 0.91 -3.38 11.15
CA ARG A 247 2.08 -4.10 11.66
C ARG A 247 3.36 -3.55 11.06
N ILE A 248 4.13 -2.87 11.89
CA ILE A 248 5.42 -2.27 11.58
C ILE A 248 6.49 -3.10 12.26
N TYR A 249 7.58 -3.39 11.55
CA TYR A 249 8.75 -4.04 12.12
C TYR A 249 9.66 -3.00 12.75
N LEU A 250 10.22 -3.35 13.91
CA LEU A 250 11.16 -2.52 14.65
C LEU A 250 12.44 -3.33 14.85
N GLU A 251 13.55 -2.83 14.32
CA GLU A 251 14.86 -3.46 14.40
C GLU A 251 15.68 -2.76 15.48
N ILE A 252 15.73 -3.33 16.69
CA ILE A 252 16.24 -2.65 17.87
C ILE A 252 17.62 -3.23 18.21
N ILE A 253 18.63 -2.37 18.36
CA ILE A 253 19.96 -2.74 18.85
C ILE A 253 20.23 -2.13 20.23
N ASN A 254 20.94 -2.87 21.06
CA ASN A 254 21.40 -2.42 22.37
C ASN A 254 22.87 -2.01 22.32
N GLY A 255 23.11 -0.70 22.14
CA GLY A 255 24.46 -0.12 22.22
C GLY A 255 24.94 0.18 23.64
N THR A 256 24.17 -0.17 24.67
CA THR A 256 24.49 0.14 26.07
C THR A 256 25.26 -1.01 26.73
N GLN A 257 25.79 -0.79 27.93
CA GLN A 257 26.48 -1.80 28.74
C GLN A 257 25.52 -2.66 29.58
N HIS A 258 24.21 -2.39 29.53
CA HIS A 258 23.21 -3.07 30.35
C HIS A 258 22.18 -3.77 29.47
N THR A 259 21.67 -4.92 29.94
CA THR A 259 20.57 -5.61 29.27
C THR A 259 19.33 -4.74 29.26
N ILE A 260 18.72 -4.57 28.09
CA ILE A 260 17.44 -3.87 27.95
C ILE A 260 16.32 -4.90 28.04
N VAL A 261 15.33 -4.62 28.90
CA VAL A 261 14.12 -5.43 29.05
C VAL A 261 12.92 -4.58 28.67
N ASN A 262 12.11 -5.08 27.73
CA ASN A 262 10.97 -4.39 27.13
C ASN A 262 11.36 -3.00 26.58
N PRO A 263 12.18 -2.95 25.51
CA PRO A 263 12.66 -1.71 24.93
C PRO A 263 11.50 -0.78 24.55
N LEU A 264 11.75 0.52 24.61
CA LEU A 264 10.82 1.55 24.20
C LEU A 264 11.45 2.36 23.07
N ILE A 265 10.67 2.62 22.02
CA ILE A 265 11.14 3.37 20.85
C ILE A 265 10.53 4.76 20.85
N SER A 266 11.38 5.78 20.90
CA SER A 266 10.93 7.16 20.73
C SER A 266 10.71 7.46 19.26
N ALA A 267 9.68 8.24 18.94
CA ALA A 267 9.40 8.71 17.60
C ALA A 267 8.82 10.13 17.60
N ARG A 268 8.89 10.80 16.46
CA ARG A 268 8.25 12.09 16.21
C ARG A 268 7.23 11.95 15.10
N ILE A 269 6.10 12.63 15.24
CA ILE A 269 5.02 12.61 14.25
C ILE A 269 5.04 13.92 13.48
N TYR A 270 4.97 13.82 12.17
CA TYR A 270 4.91 14.96 11.28
C TYR A 270 3.56 14.96 10.54
N GLY A 271 2.92 16.12 10.53
CA GLY A 271 1.67 16.41 9.86
C GLY A 271 1.77 16.38 8.35
N ALA A 272 0.63 16.14 7.71
CA ALA A 272 0.47 16.43 6.29
C ALA A 272 0.65 17.95 6.04
N PRO A 273 1.04 18.39 4.82
CA PRO A 273 1.22 19.80 4.48
C PRO A 273 0.05 20.66 4.90
N LYS A 274 0.31 21.69 5.72
CA LYS A 274 -0.68 22.70 6.16
C LYS A 274 -1.36 23.40 4.96
N ASN A 275 -0.64 23.54 3.85
CA ASN A 275 -1.21 23.89 2.55
C ASN A 275 -1.79 22.64 1.88
N ARG A 276 -2.88 22.14 2.46
CA ARG A 276 -3.80 21.21 1.80
C ARG A 276 -4.17 21.84 0.45
N ALA A 277 -3.94 21.12 -0.65
CA ALA A 277 -4.94 21.21 -1.71
C ALA A 277 -6.23 20.82 -1.00
N VAL A 278 -7.09 21.83 -0.76
CA VAL A 278 -8.31 21.76 0.07
C VAL A 278 -8.79 20.32 0.10
N GLU A 279 -8.68 19.68 1.27
CA GLU A 279 -9.22 18.34 1.47
C GLU A 279 -10.66 18.43 0.97
N ARG A 280 -10.92 17.85 -0.19
CA ARG A 280 -12.23 17.91 -0.81
C ARG A 280 -13.08 16.95 -0.01
N ARG A 281 -13.49 17.38 1.19
CA ARG A 281 -14.69 16.86 1.84
C ARG A 281 -15.73 16.81 0.74
N LYS A 282 -16.25 15.61 0.50
CA LYS A 282 -17.22 15.26 -0.54
C LYS A 282 -18.40 16.23 -0.44
N THR A 283 -18.27 17.40 -1.05
CA THR A 283 -19.25 18.48 -0.98
C THR A 283 -20.35 18.27 -2.01
N ARG A 284 -20.18 17.25 -2.86
CA ARG A 284 -21.21 16.60 -3.66
C ARG A 284 -20.64 15.28 -4.18
N VAL A 285 -21.47 14.24 -4.26
CA VAL A 285 -21.22 13.13 -5.18
C VAL A 285 -20.98 13.76 -6.55
N CYS A 286 -19.83 13.50 -7.18
CA CYS A 286 -19.63 13.94 -8.55
C CYS A 286 -20.66 13.18 -9.38
N ASN A 287 -21.76 13.84 -9.77
CA ASN A 287 -22.74 13.32 -10.73
C ASN A 287 -22.11 13.33 -12.14
N HIS A 288 -20.97 12.68 -12.32
CA HIS A 288 -20.47 12.32 -13.62
C HIS A 288 -21.28 11.11 -14.09
N GLN A 289 -21.96 11.20 -15.22
CA GLN A 289 -22.62 10.03 -15.79
C GLN A 289 -21.56 8.97 -16.12
N PRO A 290 -21.62 7.75 -15.55
CA PRO A 290 -20.61 6.74 -15.78
C PRO A 290 -20.41 6.47 -17.27
N ILE A 291 -19.18 6.20 -17.69
CA ILE A 291 -18.91 5.81 -19.07
C ILE A 291 -19.66 4.51 -19.37
N ASN A 292 -20.32 4.45 -20.52
CA ASN A 292 -21.06 3.25 -20.92
C ASN A 292 -20.10 2.06 -21.10
N LEU A 293 -20.50 0.88 -20.60
CA LEU A 293 -19.73 -0.36 -20.72
C LEU A 293 -19.28 -0.64 -22.16
N LYS A 294 -20.12 -0.38 -23.18
CA LYS A 294 -19.75 -0.59 -24.59
C LYS A 294 -18.58 0.29 -25.02
N GLU A 295 -18.58 1.54 -24.59
CA GLU A 295 -17.49 2.50 -24.87
C GLU A 295 -16.21 2.10 -24.14
N LEU A 296 -16.36 1.64 -22.89
CA LEU A 296 -15.25 1.17 -22.07
C LEU A 296 -14.60 -0.09 -22.67
N MET A 297 -15.39 -1.05 -23.17
CA MET A 297 -14.89 -2.24 -23.86
C MET A 297 -14.22 -1.90 -25.21
N ALA A 298 -14.73 -0.91 -25.94
CA ALA A 298 -14.07 -0.42 -27.16
C ALA A 298 -12.72 0.23 -26.85
N LEU A 299 -12.63 0.94 -25.72
CA LEU A 299 -11.40 1.54 -25.25
C LEU A 299 -10.39 0.50 -24.74
N ASP A 300 -10.84 -0.56 -24.07
CA ASP A 300 -9.99 -1.68 -23.68
C ASP A 300 -9.31 -2.31 -24.90
N LYS A 301 -10.07 -2.58 -25.97
CA LYS A 301 -9.52 -3.06 -27.23
C LYS A 301 -8.45 -2.13 -27.80
N ARG A 302 -8.68 -0.81 -27.74
CA ARG A 302 -7.70 0.20 -28.18
C ARG A 302 -6.44 0.18 -27.32
N LEU A 303 -6.58 0.12 -26.00
CA LEU A 303 -5.47 -0.01 -25.05
C LEU A 303 -4.65 -1.29 -25.26
N ASN A 304 -5.29 -2.35 -25.77
CA ASN A 304 -4.67 -3.66 -26.02
C ASN A 304 -4.14 -3.86 -27.45
N THR A 305 -4.15 -2.83 -28.31
CA THR A 305 -3.72 -2.97 -29.71
C THR A 305 -2.21 -3.25 -29.79
N GLU A 306 -1.82 -4.35 -30.43
CA GLU A 306 -0.41 -4.70 -30.68
C GLU A 306 0.29 -3.57 -31.46
N GLY A 307 1.46 -3.13 -30.98
CA GLY A 307 2.24 -2.04 -31.57
C GLY A 307 2.30 -0.74 -30.75
N MET A 308 1.46 -0.57 -29.73
CA MET A 308 1.55 0.58 -28.79
C MET A 308 2.62 0.40 -27.71
N ARG A 309 3.19 -0.80 -27.58
CA ARG A 309 4.13 -1.15 -26.51
C ARG A 309 5.55 -0.81 -26.91
N THR A 310 6.18 0.04 -26.09
CA THR A 310 7.60 0.34 -26.21
C THR A 310 8.43 -0.33 -25.12
N CYS A 311 7.82 -1.07 -24.20
CA CYS A 311 8.48 -1.78 -23.10
C CYS A 311 8.10 -3.26 -23.06
N HIS A 312 9.03 -4.11 -22.60
CA HIS A 312 8.93 -5.58 -22.63
C HIS A 312 8.07 -6.23 -21.53
N PHE A 313 7.67 -5.51 -20.48
CA PHE A 313 7.18 -6.14 -19.25
C PHE A 313 5.65 -6.20 -19.14
N ILE A 314 4.98 -5.05 -19.04
CA ILE A 314 3.53 -5.02 -18.83
C ILE A 314 2.92 -3.79 -19.48
N ASP A 315 1.76 -4.01 -20.08
CA ASP A 315 0.95 -2.99 -20.72
C ASP A 315 0.11 -2.25 -19.68
N ARG A 316 0.68 -1.17 -19.12
CA ARG A 316 -0.05 -0.21 -18.26
C ARG A 316 -0.34 1.07 -19.03
N SER A 317 -0.78 0.95 -20.27
CA SER A 317 -1.24 2.09 -21.03
C SER A 317 -2.44 2.73 -20.33
N VAL A 318 -2.55 4.06 -20.42
CA VAL A 318 -3.59 4.85 -19.77
C VAL A 318 -4.31 5.67 -20.82
N ALA A 319 -5.63 5.72 -20.75
CA ALA A 319 -6.43 6.62 -21.56
C ALA A 319 -6.92 7.79 -20.70
N MET A 320 -6.81 9.01 -21.21
CA MET A 320 -7.46 10.19 -20.64
C MET A 320 -8.67 10.54 -21.50
N ILE A 321 -9.83 10.66 -20.87
CA ILE A 321 -11.09 11.01 -21.52
C ILE A 321 -11.53 12.38 -21.04
N ASP A 322 -11.75 13.28 -21.99
CA ASP A 322 -12.55 14.49 -21.78
C ASP A 322 -14.04 14.10 -21.83
N PRO A 323 -14.79 14.21 -20.72
CA PRO A 323 -16.20 13.83 -20.68
C PRO A 323 -17.06 14.55 -21.72
N ALA A 324 -16.68 15.75 -22.15
CA ALA A 324 -17.40 16.49 -23.18
C ALA A 324 -17.17 15.94 -24.61
N GLN A 325 -16.11 15.15 -24.81
CA GLN A 325 -15.74 14.59 -26.11
C GLN A 325 -16.01 13.08 -26.22
N GLY A 326 -16.23 12.40 -25.09
CA GLY A 326 -16.51 10.98 -25.01
C GLY A 326 -15.28 10.08 -25.22
N ALA A 327 -15.44 8.79 -24.96
CA ALA A 327 -14.35 7.81 -24.98
C ALA A 327 -13.75 7.59 -26.38
N ALA A 328 -14.49 7.86 -27.46
CA ALA A 328 -13.99 7.72 -28.83
C ALA A 328 -12.79 8.63 -29.11
N LYS A 329 -12.75 9.82 -28.51
CA LYS A 329 -11.64 10.79 -28.63
C LYS A 329 -10.62 10.70 -27.49
N ALA A 330 -10.64 9.62 -26.71
CA ALA A 330 -9.69 9.40 -25.63
C ALA A 330 -8.24 9.51 -26.12
N VAL A 331 -7.43 10.26 -25.38
CA VAL A 331 -6.00 10.39 -25.62
C VAL A 331 -5.31 9.22 -24.92
N LEU A 332 -4.54 8.44 -25.68
CA LEU A 332 -3.84 7.27 -25.17
C LEU A 332 -2.39 7.63 -24.84
N TYR A 333 -1.97 7.22 -23.66
CA TYR A 333 -0.59 7.30 -23.19
C TYR A 333 -0.05 5.89 -23.03
N THR A 334 1.09 5.61 -23.64
CA THR A 334 1.70 4.28 -23.63
C THR A 334 2.71 4.15 -22.51
N ASN A 335 2.89 2.92 -22.03
CA ASN A 335 3.87 2.57 -21.01
C ASN A 335 5.22 2.25 -21.65
N GLY A 336 6.33 2.76 -21.10
CA GLY A 336 7.67 2.50 -21.63
C GLY A 336 8.34 3.72 -22.26
N PRO A 337 9.55 3.60 -22.82
CA PRO A 337 10.25 4.69 -23.53
C PRO A 337 9.47 5.25 -24.73
N ARG A 338 9.94 6.37 -25.31
CA ARG A 338 9.33 6.94 -26.54
C ARG A 338 9.54 6.07 -27.78
N GLN A 339 10.65 5.35 -27.83
CA GLN A 339 10.99 4.38 -28.88
C GLN A 339 10.98 2.98 -28.28
N ALA A 340 11.00 1.94 -29.12
CA ALA A 340 11.13 0.56 -28.64
C ALA A 340 12.32 0.43 -27.68
N CYS A 341 12.11 -0.24 -26.55
CA CYS A 341 13.15 -0.37 -25.54
C CYS A 341 14.36 -1.10 -26.12
N SER A 342 15.54 -0.49 -25.97
CA SER A 342 16.82 -1.07 -26.40
C SER A 342 17.41 -2.04 -25.38
N MET A 343 16.81 -2.15 -24.19
CA MET A 343 17.25 -3.04 -23.12
C MET A 343 16.60 -4.41 -23.29
N SER A 344 17.31 -5.49 -22.92
CA SER A 344 16.70 -6.82 -22.91
C SER A 344 15.50 -6.87 -21.95
N ALA A 345 14.55 -7.77 -22.22
CA ALA A 345 13.39 -7.98 -21.34
C ALA A 345 13.80 -8.25 -19.88
N THR A 346 14.88 -9.00 -19.67
CA THR A 346 15.45 -9.29 -18.35
C THR A 346 15.99 -8.02 -17.67
N GLN A 347 16.77 -7.19 -18.36
CA GLN A 347 17.29 -5.93 -17.80
C GLN A 347 16.17 -4.92 -17.50
N CYS A 348 15.15 -4.84 -18.36
CA CYS A 348 13.94 -4.05 -18.11
C CYS A 348 13.24 -4.49 -16.83
N HIS A 349 13.15 -5.80 -16.59
CA HIS A 349 12.49 -6.35 -15.43
C HIS A 349 13.25 -6.00 -14.14
N THR A 350 14.58 -6.14 -14.13
CA THR A 350 15.42 -5.82 -12.97
C THR A 350 15.44 -4.32 -12.64
N ALA A 351 15.55 -3.45 -13.64
CA ALA A 351 15.69 -2.00 -13.42
C ALA A 351 14.39 -1.32 -12.91
N ARG A 352 13.22 -1.93 -13.09
CA ARG A 352 11.92 -1.39 -12.62
C ARG A 352 11.68 -1.53 -11.12
N LEU A 353 12.45 -2.37 -10.44
CA LEU A 353 12.32 -2.68 -9.01
C LEU A 353 12.92 -1.61 -8.08
N ASP A 354 13.65 -0.68 -8.71
CA ASP A 354 14.54 0.28 -8.07
C ASP A 354 13.86 1.67 -7.94
N PHE A 355 12.79 1.93 -8.72
CA PHE A 355 12.05 3.21 -8.81
C PHE A 355 12.93 4.48 -8.93
N SER A 356 14.16 4.31 -9.39
CA SER A 356 15.20 5.33 -9.42
C SER A 356 15.31 5.98 -10.79
N ALA A 357 15.72 7.24 -10.82
CA ALA A 357 16.07 7.93 -12.05
C ALA A 357 17.32 7.35 -12.75
N ARG A 358 17.99 6.35 -12.16
CA ARG A 358 19.21 5.70 -12.68
C ARG A 358 18.98 4.32 -13.25
N SER A 359 17.73 3.83 -13.23
CA SER A 359 17.34 2.69 -14.03
C SER A 359 17.87 2.87 -15.45
N HIS A 360 18.77 1.98 -15.88
CA HIS A 360 19.25 1.94 -17.28
C HIS A 360 18.10 1.64 -18.24
N CYS A 361 16.98 1.14 -17.72
CA CYS A 361 15.74 1.11 -18.47
C CYS A 361 15.16 2.53 -18.54
N PRO A 362 14.98 3.12 -19.74
CA PRO A 362 14.34 4.42 -19.93
C PRO A 362 12.81 4.33 -19.74
N HIS A 363 12.38 3.57 -18.74
CA HIS A 363 10.97 3.30 -18.49
C HIS A 363 10.29 4.52 -17.91
N GLU A 364 9.17 4.91 -18.51
CA GLU A 364 8.28 5.93 -18.00
C GLU A 364 6.87 5.36 -17.96
N TYR A 365 6.21 5.47 -16.80
CA TYR A 365 4.81 5.09 -16.66
C TYR A 365 3.93 6.01 -17.51
N ALA A 366 2.87 5.46 -18.10
CA ALA A 366 1.93 6.22 -18.92
C ALA A 366 1.30 7.39 -18.13
N THR A 367 1.07 7.23 -16.83
CA THR A 367 0.55 8.28 -15.94
C THR A 367 1.45 9.50 -15.84
N ALA A 368 2.77 9.31 -15.81
CA ALA A 368 3.75 10.41 -15.71
C ALA A 368 3.74 11.33 -16.94
N ARG A 369 3.23 10.83 -18.08
CA ARG A 369 3.12 11.58 -19.34
C ARG A 369 1.90 12.49 -19.38
N ILE A 370 0.97 12.31 -18.46
CA ILE A 370 -0.19 13.20 -18.30
C ILE A 370 0.32 14.46 -17.60
N ARG A 371 0.88 15.39 -18.39
CA ARG A 371 1.44 16.63 -17.86
C ARG A 371 0.35 17.70 -17.70
N PRO A 372 0.28 18.37 -16.55
CA PRO A 372 -0.58 19.52 -16.39
C PRO A 372 -0.03 20.68 -17.22
N GLY A 373 -0.75 21.03 -18.29
CA GLY A 373 -0.49 22.20 -19.12
C GLY A 373 -1.82 22.88 -19.48
N ALA A 374 -1.75 24.10 -20.02
CA ALA A 374 -2.92 24.94 -20.32
C ALA A 374 -3.96 24.29 -21.26
N GLN A 375 -3.61 23.20 -21.96
CA GLN A 375 -4.49 22.47 -22.87
C GLN A 375 -5.04 21.16 -22.30
N LEU A 376 -4.51 20.66 -21.18
CA LEU A 376 -5.12 19.50 -20.54
C LEU A 376 -6.52 19.96 -20.10
N ARG A 377 -7.57 19.17 -20.35
CA ARG A 377 -8.93 19.42 -19.82
C ARG A 377 -9.24 18.49 -18.65
N ASP A 378 -10.12 18.91 -17.75
CA ASP A 378 -10.59 18.06 -16.66
C ASP A 378 -11.16 16.77 -17.26
N GLY A 379 -10.87 15.63 -16.66
CA GLY A 379 -11.35 14.38 -17.22
C GLY A 379 -11.26 13.18 -16.29
N VAL A 380 -11.37 12.01 -16.91
CA VAL A 380 -11.33 10.71 -16.24
C VAL A 380 -10.26 9.86 -16.87
N ILE A 381 -9.59 9.06 -16.04
CA ILE A 381 -8.54 8.14 -16.50
C ILE A 381 -9.09 6.72 -16.57
N VAL A 382 -8.67 6.00 -17.60
CA VAL A 382 -8.97 4.57 -17.76
C VAL A 382 -7.66 3.82 -17.83
N LEU A 383 -7.48 2.84 -16.94
CA LEU A 383 -6.29 2.01 -16.82
C LEU A 383 -6.64 0.56 -17.04
N ARG A 384 -5.66 -0.23 -17.48
CA ARG A 384 -5.83 -1.69 -17.53
C ARG A 384 -5.92 -2.30 -16.14
N TYR A 385 -4.95 -1.97 -15.30
CA TYR A 385 -4.83 -2.48 -13.94
C TYR A 385 -5.11 -1.38 -12.92
N PHE A 386 -5.49 -1.76 -11.70
CA PHE A 386 -5.55 -0.79 -10.61
C PHE A 386 -4.17 -0.10 -10.43
N PRO A 387 -4.12 1.23 -10.24
CA PRO A 387 -2.88 1.99 -10.27
C PRO A 387 -1.90 1.49 -9.22
N ASN A 388 -0.66 1.16 -9.60
CA ASN A 388 0.39 0.83 -8.64
C ASN A 388 0.83 2.05 -7.82
N LEU A 389 1.81 1.91 -6.92
CA LEU A 389 2.27 3.02 -6.08
C LEU A 389 2.75 4.26 -6.89
N VAL A 390 3.47 4.05 -7.99
CA VAL A 390 4.00 5.15 -8.81
C VAL A 390 2.90 5.83 -9.59
N GLU A 391 2.03 5.03 -10.22
CA GLU A 391 0.86 5.54 -10.95
C GLU A 391 -0.07 6.29 -10.00
N HIS A 392 -0.30 5.76 -8.80
CA HIS A 392 -1.06 6.40 -7.75
C HIS A 392 -0.50 7.77 -7.39
N ARG A 393 0.82 7.88 -7.23
CA ARG A 393 1.52 9.16 -6.97
C ARG A 393 1.20 10.19 -8.05
N ASP A 394 1.36 9.80 -9.31
CA ASP A 394 1.13 10.70 -10.44
C ASP A 394 -0.35 11.11 -10.55
N ILE A 395 -1.27 10.18 -10.32
CA ILE A 395 -2.71 10.43 -10.36
C ILE A 395 -3.14 11.40 -9.26
N ILE A 396 -2.68 11.22 -8.02
CA ILE A 396 -3.04 12.11 -6.91
C ILE A 396 -2.57 13.55 -7.15
N ASN A 397 -1.42 13.74 -7.80
CA ASN A 397 -0.97 15.09 -8.19
C ASN A 397 -1.98 15.74 -9.14
N LEU A 398 -2.45 15.00 -10.14
CA LEU A 398 -3.47 15.47 -11.08
C LEU A 398 -4.82 15.71 -10.39
N VAL A 399 -5.20 14.88 -9.42
CA VAL A 399 -6.40 15.06 -8.59
C VAL A 399 -6.29 16.33 -7.74
N SER A 400 -5.14 16.59 -7.13
CA SER A 400 -4.87 17.78 -6.31
C SER A 400 -4.96 19.08 -7.11
N GLU A 401 -4.67 19.01 -8.41
CA GLU A 401 -4.83 20.09 -9.38
C GLU A 401 -6.25 20.14 -10.01
N ASN A 402 -7.19 19.33 -9.51
CA ASN A 402 -8.58 19.20 -9.97
C ASN A 402 -8.77 18.68 -11.40
N ARG A 403 -7.75 18.00 -11.94
CA ARG A 403 -7.70 17.56 -13.35
C ARG A 403 -8.38 16.22 -13.57
N ILE A 404 -8.41 15.38 -12.54
CA ILE A 404 -9.01 14.03 -12.58
C ILE A 404 -10.13 13.96 -11.55
N LYS A 405 -11.29 13.48 -11.98
CA LYS A 405 -12.47 13.29 -11.11
C LYS A 405 -12.88 11.84 -10.94
N ALA A 406 -12.49 10.97 -11.88
CA ALA A 406 -12.76 9.55 -11.77
C ALA A 406 -11.65 8.69 -12.39
N ILE A 407 -11.58 7.46 -11.91
CA ILE A 407 -10.65 6.41 -12.33
C ILE A 407 -11.47 5.21 -12.74
N TYR A 408 -11.16 4.62 -13.90
CA TYR A 408 -11.73 3.36 -14.35
C TYR A 408 -10.60 2.34 -14.50
N PHE A 409 -10.82 1.11 -14.07
CA PHE A 409 -9.88 0.02 -14.32
C PHE A 409 -10.60 -1.29 -14.68
N PHE A 410 -9.90 -2.21 -15.35
CA PHE A 410 -10.46 -3.49 -15.80
C PHE A 410 -10.08 -4.65 -14.87
N GLU A 411 -8.81 -4.77 -14.52
CA GLU A 411 -8.33 -5.82 -13.61
C GLU A 411 -7.70 -5.21 -12.36
N ALA A 412 -7.88 -5.84 -11.21
CA ALA A 412 -7.25 -5.35 -9.98
C ALA A 412 -5.72 -5.48 -10.04
N SER A 413 -5.24 -6.62 -10.52
CA SER A 413 -3.83 -6.96 -10.56
C SER A 413 -3.48 -7.73 -11.83
N CYS A 414 -2.26 -7.54 -12.31
CA CYS A 414 -1.70 -8.36 -13.39
C CYS A 414 -1.39 -9.79 -12.93
N ASP A 415 -1.02 -9.95 -11.67
CA ASP A 415 -0.51 -11.22 -11.12
C ASP A 415 -1.57 -11.94 -10.28
N HIS A 416 -2.49 -11.18 -9.69
CA HIS A 416 -3.56 -11.68 -8.80
C HIS A 416 -4.97 -11.49 -9.40
N GLY A 417 -5.07 -11.19 -10.69
CA GLY A 417 -6.34 -11.03 -11.41
C GLY A 417 -7.29 -10.04 -10.72
N PRO A 418 -8.49 -10.48 -10.26
CA PRO A 418 -9.48 -9.60 -9.65
C PRO A 418 -9.16 -9.22 -8.20
N PHE A 419 -8.10 -9.75 -7.57
CA PHE A 419 -7.86 -9.57 -6.14
C PHE A 419 -6.92 -8.39 -5.81
N LEU A 420 -7.37 -7.56 -4.87
CA LEU A 420 -6.66 -6.39 -4.38
C LEU A 420 -5.77 -6.75 -3.17
N SER A 421 -4.58 -6.17 -3.14
CA SER A 421 -3.67 -6.21 -1.99
C SER A 421 -4.14 -5.27 -0.86
N GLN A 422 -3.54 -5.41 0.32
CA GLN A 422 -3.78 -4.50 1.44
C GLN A 422 -3.47 -3.04 1.05
N GLU A 423 -2.41 -2.83 0.28
CA GLU A 423 -1.98 -1.53 -0.22
C GLU A 423 -2.97 -0.96 -1.25
N ASP A 424 -3.60 -1.81 -2.07
CA ASP A 424 -4.63 -1.38 -3.03
C ASP A 424 -5.88 -0.87 -2.29
N HIS A 425 -6.35 -1.58 -1.26
CA HIS A 425 -7.48 -1.13 -0.43
C HIS A 425 -7.23 0.23 0.21
N SER A 426 -6.01 0.48 0.68
CA SER A 426 -5.67 1.79 1.23
C SER A 426 -5.64 2.88 0.16
N ARG A 427 -5.18 2.58 -1.06
CA ARG A 427 -5.26 3.54 -2.19
C ARG A 427 -6.70 3.85 -2.58
N LEU A 428 -7.61 2.86 -2.53
CA LEU A 428 -9.05 3.10 -2.74
C LEU A 428 -9.64 4.06 -1.69
N GLN A 429 -9.26 3.90 -0.42
CA GLN A 429 -9.66 4.81 0.64
C GLN A 429 -9.14 6.23 0.39
N GLU A 430 -7.91 6.38 -0.08
CA GLU A 430 -7.39 7.71 -0.49
C GLU A 430 -8.21 8.33 -1.58
N TYR A 431 -8.45 7.61 -2.68
CA TYR A 431 -9.20 8.15 -3.80
C TYR A 431 -10.58 8.64 -3.35
N ASN A 432 -11.27 7.87 -2.48
CA ASN A 432 -12.52 8.33 -1.89
C ASN A 432 -12.34 9.59 -1.01
N ALA A 433 -11.27 9.68 -0.20
CA ALA A 433 -11.00 10.85 0.63
C ALA A 433 -10.72 12.13 -0.20
N PHE A 434 -10.07 11.98 -1.36
CA PHE A 434 -9.85 13.06 -2.33
C PHE A 434 -11.08 13.35 -3.22
N GLY A 435 -12.19 12.64 -3.03
CA GLY A 435 -13.42 12.82 -3.81
C GLY A 435 -13.32 12.32 -5.25
N VAL A 436 -12.47 11.32 -5.49
CA VAL A 436 -12.30 10.66 -6.79
C VAL A 436 -13.18 9.41 -6.82
N ASP A 437 -14.06 9.34 -7.82
CA ASP A 437 -14.88 8.15 -8.03
C ASP A 437 -14.04 7.07 -8.71
N VAL A 438 -14.00 5.87 -8.15
CA VAL A 438 -13.25 4.75 -8.71
C VAL A 438 -14.23 3.70 -9.22
N TYR A 439 -14.12 3.37 -10.50
CA TYR A 439 -14.95 2.40 -11.19
C TYR A 439 -14.11 1.19 -11.59
N TRP A 440 -14.68 0.02 -11.40
CA TRP A 440 -14.11 -1.25 -11.81
C TRP A 440 -15.04 -1.88 -12.84
N GLN A 441 -14.54 -2.12 -14.06
CA GLN A 441 -15.19 -3.08 -14.94
C GLN A 441 -14.89 -4.46 -14.37
N CYS A 442 -15.78 -4.94 -13.52
CA CYS A 442 -15.53 -6.10 -12.70
C CYS A 442 -15.38 -7.34 -13.58
N SER A 443 -14.19 -7.92 -13.59
CA SER A 443 -13.88 -9.12 -14.37
C SER A 443 -14.64 -10.36 -13.87
N LEU A 444 -15.08 -10.36 -12.60
CA LEU A 444 -15.86 -11.44 -12.00
C LEU A 444 -17.27 -11.57 -12.59
N ASN A 445 -17.99 -10.44 -12.72
CA ASN A 445 -19.41 -10.42 -13.09
C ASN A 445 -19.71 -9.64 -14.37
N ARG A 446 -18.67 -9.07 -15.00
CA ARG A 446 -18.74 -8.25 -16.22
C ARG A 446 -19.61 -7.00 -16.09
N GLN A 447 -19.86 -6.53 -14.88
CA GLN A 447 -20.59 -5.29 -14.61
C GLN A 447 -19.64 -4.12 -14.34
N LEU A 448 -20.13 -2.90 -14.55
CA LEU A 448 -19.44 -1.71 -14.07
C LEU A 448 -19.82 -1.49 -12.61
N MET A 449 -18.84 -1.55 -11.73
CA MET A 449 -19.03 -1.34 -10.30
C MET A 449 -18.31 -0.06 -9.86
N VAL A 450 -18.89 0.66 -8.90
CA VAL A 450 -18.31 1.87 -8.32
C VAL A 450 -17.89 1.61 -6.89
N HIS A 451 -16.69 2.06 -6.55
CA HIS A 451 -16.19 2.02 -5.19
C HIS A 451 -16.91 3.06 -4.33
N THR A 452 -17.39 2.63 -3.17
CA THR A 452 -18.04 3.50 -2.20
C THR A 452 -17.66 3.09 -0.79
N MET A 453 -17.74 4.04 0.15
CA MET A 453 -17.45 3.79 1.57
C MET A 453 -18.75 3.72 2.35
N ARG A 454 -18.90 2.68 3.17
CA ARG A 454 -19.99 2.53 4.15
C ARG A 454 -19.40 2.01 5.45
N ASP A 455 -19.71 2.68 6.56
CA ASP A 455 -19.25 2.31 7.91
C ASP A 455 -17.73 2.09 8.01
N GLY A 456 -16.96 2.92 7.30
CA GLY A 456 -15.49 2.84 7.24
C GLY A 456 -14.94 1.70 6.38
N LYS A 457 -15.78 0.94 5.69
CA LYS A 457 -15.40 -0.15 4.78
C LYS A 457 -15.67 0.24 3.32
N GLY A 458 -14.72 -0.05 2.45
CA GLY A 458 -14.83 0.20 1.01
C GLY A 458 -15.42 -1.00 0.29
N TYR A 459 -16.38 -0.78 -0.60
CA TYR A 459 -17.04 -1.82 -1.41
C TYR A 459 -17.19 -1.36 -2.85
N PHE A 460 -17.04 -2.29 -3.79
CA PHE A 460 -17.50 -2.10 -5.16
C PHE A 460 -18.95 -2.50 -5.25
N VAL A 461 -19.79 -1.61 -5.79
CA VAL A 461 -21.24 -1.82 -5.90
C VAL A 461 -21.64 -1.60 -7.36
N ALA A 462 -22.51 -2.46 -7.90
CA ALA A 462 -23.13 -2.22 -9.19
C ALA A 462 -23.76 -0.82 -9.20
N VAL A 463 -23.47 -0.03 -10.23
CA VAL A 463 -23.82 1.40 -10.27
C VAL A 463 -25.32 1.63 -10.02
N GLU A 464 -26.16 0.78 -10.59
CA GLU A 464 -27.62 0.79 -10.47
C GLU A 464 -28.12 0.40 -9.07
N ARG A 465 -27.32 -0.32 -8.27
CA ARG A 465 -27.65 -0.77 -6.91
C ARG A 465 -27.00 0.10 -5.83
N LEU A 466 -26.27 1.16 -6.19
CA LEU A 466 -25.55 2.01 -5.24
C LEU A 466 -26.47 2.63 -4.17
N ALA A 467 -27.65 3.12 -4.57
CA ALA A 467 -28.61 3.71 -3.65
C ALA A 467 -29.18 2.67 -2.68
N ASP A 468 -29.48 1.47 -3.17
CA ASP A 468 -29.97 0.36 -2.36
C ASP A 468 -28.90 -0.04 -1.34
N PHE A 469 -27.63 -0.13 -1.76
CA PHE A 469 -26.52 -0.52 -0.90
C PHE A 469 -26.35 0.42 0.29
N HIS A 470 -26.54 1.72 0.13
CA HIS A 470 -26.44 2.67 1.24
C HIS A 470 -27.67 2.65 2.16
N LYS A 471 -28.83 2.22 1.67
CA LYS A 471 -30.09 2.22 2.44
C LYS A 471 -30.39 0.89 3.11
N SER A 472 -29.80 -0.20 2.63
CA SER A 472 -30.19 -1.55 3.04
C SER A 472 -29.52 -1.97 4.33
N MET A 473 -30.26 -2.68 5.17
CA MET A 473 -29.69 -3.42 6.30
C MET A 473 -29.01 -4.69 5.80
N LEU A 474 -27.79 -5.00 6.27
CA LEU A 474 -27.02 -6.14 5.78
C LEU A 474 -26.96 -7.27 6.81
N PHE A 475 -27.14 -8.50 6.34
CA PHE A 475 -26.98 -9.73 7.12
C PHE A 475 -25.76 -10.52 6.61
N ALA A 476 -24.84 -10.87 7.49
CA ALA A 476 -23.69 -11.70 7.14
C ALA A 476 -24.10 -13.18 7.21
N PHE A 477 -23.99 -13.91 6.10
CA PHE A 477 -24.30 -15.33 6.04
C PHE A 477 -23.01 -16.16 5.98
N TYR A 478 -22.84 -17.01 7.00
CA TYR A 478 -21.76 -17.98 7.10
C TYR A 478 -22.29 -19.39 7.00
N GLY A 479 -21.49 -20.32 6.46
CA GLY A 479 -21.87 -21.73 6.39
C GLY A 479 -20.91 -22.56 5.57
N SER A 480 -21.27 -23.83 5.41
CA SER A 480 -20.49 -24.82 4.63
C SER A 480 -20.32 -24.43 3.16
N THR A 481 -19.15 -24.75 2.61
CA THR A 481 -18.88 -24.73 1.16
C THR A 481 -19.49 -25.93 0.43
N LEU A 482 -19.92 -26.96 1.16
CA LEU A 482 -20.58 -28.12 0.61
C LEU A 482 -22.02 -27.79 0.18
N ARG A 483 -22.49 -28.50 -0.85
CA ARG A 483 -23.86 -28.38 -1.35
C ARG A 483 -24.87 -28.70 -0.23
N LEU A 484 -25.86 -27.82 -0.10
CA LEU A 484 -26.99 -28.03 0.80
C LEU A 484 -27.88 -29.17 0.31
N SER A 485 -28.45 -29.94 1.24
CA SER A 485 -29.57 -30.84 0.94
C SER A 485 -30.83 -30.05 0.63
N ASP A 486 -31.83 -30.68 -0.02
CA ASP A 486 -33.10 -30.03 -0.37
C ASP A 486 -33.80 -29.46 0.87
N ALA A 487 -33.83 -30.22 1.97
CA ALA A 487 -34.36 -29.74 3.25
C ALA A 487 -33.59 -28.53 3.82
N GLY A 488 -32.27 -28.46 3.56
CA GLY A 488 -31.43 -27.33 3.92
C GLY A 488 -31.73 -26.09 3.08
N LEU A 489 -31.91 -26.26 1.77
CA LEU A 489 -32.33 -25.20 0.84
C LEU A 489 -33.71 -24.65 1.24
N ASP A 490 -34.68 -25.51 1.52
CA ASP A 490 -36.01 -25.10 1.96
C ASP A 490 -35.97 -24.30 3.27
N ARG A 491 -35.12 -24.71 4.21
CA ARG A 491 -34.97 -24.02 5.49
C ARG A 491 -34.33 -22.64 5.30
N LEU A 492 -33.31 -22.55 4.46
CA LEU A 492 -32.67 -21.27 4.11
C LEU A 492 -33.65 -20.34 3.38
N GLY A 493 -34.45 -20.88 2.44
CA GLY A 493 -35.49 -20.14 1.73
C GLY A 493 -36.54 -19.58 2.68
N ARG A 494 -37.08 -20.40 3.60
CA ARG A 494 -38.03 -19.93 4.62
C ARG A 494 -37.45 -18.85 5.54
N LEU A 495 -36.16 -18.95 5.88
CA LEU A 495 -35.47 -17.91 6.65
C LEU A 495 -35.41 -16.60 5.86
N MET A 496 -35.01 -16.64 4.59
CA MET A 496 -34.99 -15.46 3.72
C MET A 496 -36.39 -14.84 3.57
N ASP A 497 -37.42 -15.66 3.38
CA ASP A 497 -38.81 -15.20 3.28
C ASP A 497 -39.26 -14.50 4.57
N ALA A 498 -38.91 -15.04 5.73
CA ALA A 498 -39.21 -14.44 7.03
C ALA A 498 -38.49 -13.10 7.21
N LEU A 499 -37.21 -13.01 6.82
CA LEU A 499 -36.45 -11.75 6.88
C LEU A 499 -37.07 -10.67 5.98
N VAL A 500 -37.44 -11.03 4.75
CA VAL A 500 -38.10 -10.11 3.81
C VAL A 500 -39.49 -9.71 4.30
N ALA A 501 -40.27 -10.64 4.86
CA ALA A 501 -41.59 -10.34 5.40
C ALA A 501 -41.53 -9.36 6.58
N PHE A 502 -40.50 -9.47 7.43
CA PHE A 502 -40.34 -8.63 8.60
C PHE A 502 -39.73 -7.25 8.28
N TRP A 503 -38.65 -7.21 7.50
CA TRP A 503 -37.88 -5.98 7.24
C TRP A 503 -38.20 -5.32 5.88
N GLY A 504 -39.01 -5.97 5.05
CA GLY A 504 -39.23 -5.57 3.66
C GLY A 504 -38.04 -5.92 2.76
N ARG A 505 -38.04 -5.34 1.55
CA ARG A 505 -37.01 -5.60 0.52
C ARG A 505 -35.77 -4.70 0.64
N ASN A 506 -35.74 -3.76 1.56
CA ASN A 506 -34.59 -2.88 1.82
C ASN A 506 -33.56 -3.56 2.74
N ILE A 507 -33.25 -4.81 2.42
CA ILE A 507 -32.25 -5.62 3.11
C ILE A 507 -31.29 -6.19 2.08
N GLY A 508 -30.14 -6.65 2.57
CA GLY A 508 -29.15 -7.32 1.78
C GLY A 508 -28.42 -8.38 2.57
N ILE A 509 -27.74 -9.26 1.86
CA ILE A 509 -26.87 -10.25 2.46
C ILE A 509 -25.44 -10.04 2.00
N VAL A 510 -24.49 -10.41 2.85
CA VAL A 510 -23.06 -10.47 2.52
C VAL A 510 -22.54 -11.84 2.91
N THR A 511 -21.85 -12.50 1.97
CA THR A 511 -21.29 -13.84 2.19
C THR A 511 -19.79 -13.85 1.96
N GLY A 512 -19.15 -15.01 2.16
CA GLY A 512 -17.76 -15.22 1.76
C GLY A 512 -17.53 -15.41 0.27
N GLY A 513 -18.59 -15.48 -0.53
CA GLY A 513 -18.52 -15.63 -1.99
C GLY A 513 -18.21 -17.05 -2.50
N GLY A 514 -18.13 -18.05 -1.61
CA GLY A 514 -17.86 -19.45 -2.00
C GLY A 514 -19.11 -20.24 -2.42
N SER A 515 -18.93 -21.54 -2.66
CA SER A 515 -20.01 -22.50 -2.98
C SER A 515 -20.91 -22.84 -1.78
N GLY A 516 -21.95 -23.64 -2.01
CA GLY A 516 -22.74 -24.25 -0.93
C GLY A 516 -23.74 -23.27 -0.33
N VAL A 517 -23.65 -23.02 0.99
CA VAL A 517 -24.56 -22.09 1.69
C VAL A 517 -24.45 -20.67 1.13
N MET A 518 -23.22 -20.22 0.88
CA MET A 518 -22.96 -18.84 0.43
C MET A 518 -23.52 -18.59 -0.97
N GLU A 519 -23.33 -19.55 -1.87
CA GLU A 519 -23.90 -19.54 -3.22
C GLU A 519 -25.43 -19.54 -3.17
N ALA A 520 -26.02 -20.51 -2.46
CA ALA A 520 -27.48 -20.62 -2.34
C ALA A 520 -28.11 -19.36 -1.75
N ALA A 521 -27.50 -18.77 -0.72
CA ALA A 521 -27.96 -17.53 -0.12
C ALA A 521 -27.94 -16.38 -1.14
N ASN A 522 -26.86 -16.21 -1.90
CA ASN A 522 -26.74 -15.18 -2.93
C ASN A 522 -27.78 -15.34 -4.05
N THR A 523 -27.98 -16.56 -4.55
CA THR A 523 -29.01 -16.85 -5.55
C THR A 523 -30.41 -16.51 -5.03
N MET A 524 -30.76 -17.01 -3.83
CA MET A 524 -32.07 -16.78 -3.22
C MET A 524 -32.35 -15.31 -2.91
N ALA A 525 -31.32 -14.55 -2.54
CA ALA A 525 -31.41 -13.11 -2.30
C ALA A 525 -31.78 -12.37 -3.60
N ARG A 526 -31.12 -12.69 -4.71
CA ARG A 526 -31.40 -12.07 -6.02
C ARG A 526 -32.78 -12.40 -6.53
N GLU A 527 -33.22 -13.66 -6.43
CA GLU A 527 -34.59 -14.08 -6.79
C GLU A 527 -35.67 -13.29 -6.04
N ARG A 528 -35.37 -12.85 -4.81
CA ARG A 528 -36.27 -12.06 -3.96
C ARG A 528 -36.15 -10.55 -4.18
N GLY A 529 -35.24 -10.11 -5.05
CA GLY A 529 -35.00 -8.70 -5.34
C GLY A 529 -34.34 -7.94 -4.18
N ILE A 530 -33.69 -8.64 -3.24
CA ILE A 530 -32.87 -8.03 -2.18
C ILE A 530 -31.40 -7.99 -2.61
N LEU A 531 -30.57 -7.21 -1.92
CA LEU A 531 -29.16 -7.10 -2.29
C LEU A 531 -28.38 -8.39 -1.99
N SER A 532 -27.56 -8.81 -2.93
CA SER A 532 -26.60 -9.89 -2.75
C SER A 532 -25.17 -9.36 -2.82
N GLY A 533 -24.31 -9.77 -1.88
CA GLY A 533 -22.92 -9.36 -1.89
C GLY A 533 -21.95 -10.39 -1.33
N ALA A 534 -20.66 -10.17 -1.60
CA ALA A 534 -19.61 -11.09 -1.21
C ALA A 534 -18.29 -10.39 -0.86
N ASN A 535 -17.63 -10.91 0.17
CA ASN A 535 -16.23 -10.61 0.47
C ASN A 535 -15.37 -11.80 0.01
N PHE A 536 -14.79 -11.71 -1.19
CA PHE A 536 -13.98 -12.78 -1.78
C PHE A 536 -12.57 -12.80 -1.22
N LEU A 537 -12.00 -14.00 -1.07
CA LEU A 537 -10.60 -14.21 -0.73
C LEU A 537 -9.95 -15.04 -1.84
N ASP A 538 -8.75 -14.65 -2.26
CA ASP A 538 -7.94 -15.41 -3.21
C ASP A 538 -7.54 -16.77 -2.60
N ILE A 539 -8.38 -17.77 -2.85
CA ILE A 539 -8.19 -19.16 -2.42
C ILE A 539 -8.43 -20.03 -3.66
N THR A 540 -7.47 -20.88 -3.98
CA THR A 540 -7.48 -21.74 -5.18
C THR A 540 -8.55 -22.82 -5.19
N ASP A 541 -9.06 -23.18 -4.02
CA ASP A 541 -9.85 -24.41 -3.83
C ASP A 541 -11.36 -24.16 -3.71
N GLN A 542 -11.83 -22.94 -3.98
CA GLN A 542 -13.24 -22.56 -3.86
C GLN A 542 -13.76 -21.87 -5.12
N ALA A 543 -14.81 -22.44 -5.71
CA ALA A 543 -15.54 -21.77 -6.78
C ALA A 543 -16.20 -20.49 -6.23
N MET A 544 -16.04 -19.39 -6.97
CA MET A 544 -16.60 -18.09 -6.60
C MET A 544 -18.00 -17.91 -7.18
N THR A 545 -18.94 -17.52 -6.33
CA THR A 545 -20.25 -17.01 -6.77
C THR A 545 -20.07 -15.57 -7.23
N THR A 546 -19.92 -15.36 -8.54
CA THR A 546 -19.60 -14.03 -9.07
C THR A 546 -20.81 -13.15 -9.35
N ASP A 547 -22.01 -13.71 -9.47
CA ASP A 547 -23.23 -12.93 -9.73
C ASP A 547 -23.75 -12.26 -8.43
N VAL A 548 -23.11 -11.14 -8.06
CA VAL A 548 -23.41 -10.35 -6.85
C VAL A 548 -23.57 -8.87 -7.20
N ASP A 549 -24.41 -8.16 -6.43
CA ASP A 549 -24.67 -6.72 -6.59
C ASP A 549 -23.57 -5.84 -6.00
N PHE A 550 -22.87 -6.33 -4.98
CA PHE A 550 -21.72 -5.65 -4.39
C PHE A 550 -20.66 -6.64 -3.93
N CYS A 551 -19.40 -6.23 -3.94
CA CYS A 551 -18.33 -7.07 -3.45
C CYS A 551 -17.13 -6.29 -2.92
N GLN A 552 -16.30 -7.02 -2.18
CA GLN A 552 -14.91 -6.67 -2.01
C GLN A 552 -14.04 -7.91 -2.24
N VAL A 553 -12.83 -7.70 -2.74
CA VAL A 553 -11.91 -8.75 -3.19
C VAL A 553 -10.59 -8.61 -2.46
N PHE A 554 -10.11 -9.70 -1.86
CA PHE A 554 -8.92 -9.71 -1.02
C PHE A 554 -7.93 -10.75 -1.52
N GLN A 555 -6.65 -10.40 -1.61
CA GLN A 555 -5.58 -11.39 -1.77
C GLN A 555 -5.48 -12.29 -0.53
N ALA A 556 -4.89 -13.48 -0.68
CA ALA A 556 -4.78 -14.50 0.38
C ALA A 556 -4.16 -13.96 1.68
N THR A 557 -3.22 -13.03 1.57
CA THR A 557 -2.53 -12.35 2.68
C THR A 557 -3.44 -11.44 3.51
N CYS A 558 -4.62 -11.10 2.99
CA CYS A 558 -5.56 -10.14 3.58
C CYS A 558 -6.71 -10.82 4.34
N ARG A 559 -6.58 -12.10 4.74
CA ARG A 559 -7.61 -12.87 5.47
C ARG A 559 -8.18 -12.14 6.68
N HIS A 560 -7.33 -11.59 7.54
CA HIS A 560 -7.79 -10.85 8.73
C HIS A 560 -8.49 -9.53 8.37
N SER A 561 -8.07 -8.87 7.30
CA SER A 561 -8.74 -7.66 6.82
C SER A 561 -10.13 -7.99 6.28
N ARG A 562 -10.27 -9.11 5.56
CA ARG A 562 -11.56 -9.63 5.09
C ARG A 562 -12.54 -9.90 6.23
N GLN A 563 -12.09 -10.54 7.32
CA GLN A 563 -12.93 -10.78 8.51
C GLN A 563 -13.54 -9.48 9.04
N LYS A 564 -12.71 -8.43 9.18
CA LYS A 564 -13.18 -7.10 9.57
C LYS A 564 -14.18 -6.50 8.58
N TRP A 565 -14.15 -6.87 7.31
CA TRP A 565 -15.09 -6.31 6.33
C TRP A 565 -16.53 -6.80 6.54
N PHE A 566 -16.72 -7.94 7.19
CA PHE A 566 -18.05 -8.42 7.60
C PHE A 566 -18.70 -7.57 8.70
N GLU A 567 -17.94 -6.73 9.40
CA GLU A 567 -18.49 -5.78 10.39
C GLU A 567 -19.46 -4.75 9.78
N ILE A 568 -19.56 -4.67 8.44
CA ILE A 568 -20.62 -3.89 7.76
C ILE A 568 -22.03 -4.47 8.00
N ALA A 569 -22.11 -5.76 8.35
CA ALA A 569 -23.37 -6.43 8.60
C ALA A 569 -23.90 -6.10 10.00
N SER A 570 -25.21 -5.89 10.09
CA SER A 570 -25.90 -5.64 11.35
C SER A 570 -26.10 -6.92 12.15
N PHE A 571 -26.22 -8.07 11.47
CA PHE A 571 -26.47 -9.37 12.10
C PHE A 571 -25.68 -10.48 11.40
N PRO A 572 -24.94 -11.32 12.15
CA PRO A 572 -24.38 -12.55 11.63
C PRO A 572 -25.38 -13.71 11.74
N ILE A 573 -25.48 -14.51 10.68
CA ILE A 573 -26.29 -15.73 10.58
C ILE A 573 -25.36 -16.89 10.29
N PHE A 574 -25.22 -17.79 11.25
CA PHE A 574 -24.39 -18.98 11.15
C PHE A 574 -25.25 -20.18 10.76
N ASN A 575 -25.02 -20.71 9.56
CA ASN A 575 -25.55 -21.98 9.12
C ASN A 575 -24.57 -23.11 9.49
N VAL A 576 -25.02 -24.36 9.37
CA VAL A 576 -24.14 -25.52 9.58
C VAL A 576 -22.93 -25.42 8.64
N GLY A 577 -21.75 -25.55 9.22
CA GLY A 577 -20.48 -25.28 8.54
C GLY A 577 -19.31 -26.01 9.16
N GLY A 578 -18.16 -25.90 8.50
CA GLY A 578 -16.90 -26.51 8.92
C GLY A 578 -15.99 -25.55 9.68
N LEU A 579 -14.69 -25.83 9.66
CA LEU A 579 -13.67 -25.06 10.37
C LEU A 579 -13.67 -23.56 10.00
N GLY A 580 -13.85 -23.23 8.72
CA GLY A 580 -13.92 -21.82 8.28
C GLY A 580 -15.16 -21.08 8.79
N THR A 581 -16.26 -21.78 9.08
CA THR A 581 -17.45 -21.17 9.71
C THR A 581 -17.23 -20.94 11.20
N LEU A 582 -16.51 -21.86 11.85
CA LEU A 582 -16.10 -21.70 13.25
C LEU A 582 -15.09 -20.55 13.41
N GLU A 583 -14.15 -20.38 12.47
CA GLU A 583 -13.18 -19.28 12.47
C GLU A 583 -13.85 -17.90 12.49
N GLU A 584 -15.01 -17.76 11.84
CA GLU A 584 -15.77 -16.49 11.79
C GLU A 584 -16.64 -16.27 13.04
N LEU A 585 -16.82 -17.28 13.88
CA LEU A 585 -17.61 -17.20 15.11
C LEU A 585 -16.82 -16.56 16.28
N GLY A 586 -15.49 -16.58 16.20
CA GLY A 586 -14.57 -16.07 17.23
C GLY A 586 -13.73 -17.15 17.85
#